data_AF-A0A914V7X8-F1
#
_entry.id   AF-A0A914V7X8-F1
#
_cell.length_a   1.000
_cell.length_b   1.000
_cell.length_c   1.000
_cell.angle_alpha   90.00
_cell.angle_beta   90.00
_cell.angle_gamma   90.00
#
_symmetry.space_group_name_H-M   'P 1'
#
loop_
_entity.id
_entity.type
_entity.pdbx_description
1 polymer ?
#
loop_
_entity_poly.entity_id
_entity_poly.type
_entity_poly.pdbx_seq_one_letter_code
_entity_poly.pdbx_strand_id
1 'polypeptide(L)'
;MCFDVSRSSHHAPVVLFPCHNAQGNQEWRYRVDSKQLYHPVSGLCLDCDPERKEIYMSQCDDGIQSQKWIWQKMDANAVKKIQD
;
A
#
# COMPACT_ATOMS: atom_id res chain seq x y z
N MET A 1 -5.47 8.48 -11.96
CA MET A 1 -4.26 8.65 -11.14
C MET A 1 -4.11 7.41 -10.29
N CYS A 2 -2.88 6.94 -10.12
CA CYS A 2 -2.54 5.74 -9.35
C CYS A 2 -1.53 6.09 -8.26
N PHE A 3 -1.51 5.31 -7.17
CA PHE A 3 -0.43 5.38 -6.19
C PHE A 3 0.83 4.79 -6.78
N ASP A 4 1.89 5.58 -6.82
CA ASP A 4 3.18 5.26 -7.42
C ASP A 4 4.30 5.36 -6.40
N VAL A 5 5.18 4.36 -6.37
CA VAL A 5 6.35 4.30 -5.51
C VAL A 5 7.61 4.10 -6.34
N SER A 6 8.21 5.20 -6.80
CA SER A 6 9.37 5.12 -7.72
C SER A 6 10.68 4.67 -7.05
N ARG A 7 10.71 4.53 -5.71
CA ARG A 7 11.89 4.09 -4.94
C ARG A 7 11.51 2.98 -3.96
N SER A 8 12.17 1.83 -4.04
CA SER A 8 11.95 0.68 -3.14
C SER A 8 12.70 0.79 -1.81
N SER A 9 12.73 1.98 -1.20
CA SER A 9 13.45 2.25 0.05
C SER A 9 12.48 2.59 1.18
N HIS A 10 12.92 2.40 2.43
CA HIS A 10 12.19 2.92 3.58
C HIS A 10 11.98 4.44 3.46
N HIS A 11 10.82 4.89 3.94
CA HIS A 11 10.37 6.28 3.90
C HIS A 11 10.28 6.87 2.49
N ALA A 12 10.21 6.03 1.44
CA ALA A 12 9.89 6.51 0.10
C ALA A 12 8.47 7.09 0.09
N PRO A 13 8.26 8.30 -0.47
CA PRO A 13 6.94 8.91 -0.54
C PRO A 13 6.07 8.17 -1.56
N VAL A 14 4.77 8.08 -1.26
CA VAL A 14 3.77 7.60 -2.23
C VAL A 14 3.17 8.80 -2.93
N VAL A 15 3.25 8.82 -4.25
CA VAL A 15 2.78 9.94 -5.07
C VAL A 15 1.64 9.53 -5.99
N LEU A 16 0.89 10.51 -6.49
CA LEU A 16 -0.09 10.29 -7.54
C LEU A 16 0.58 10.44 -8.91
N PHE A 17 0.52 9.40 -9.73
CA PHE A 17 1.07 9.42 -11.09
C PHE A 17 0.04 8.91 -12.12
N PRO A 18 0.17 9.25 -13.42
CA PRO A 18 -0.65 8.63 -14.47
C PRO A 18 -0.57 7.11 -14.43
N CYS A 19 -1.73 6.46 -14.51
CA CYS A 19 -1.82 5.01 -14.50
C CYS A 19 -1.36 4.43 -15.85
N HIS A 20 -0.53 3.38 -15.81
CA HIS A 20 -0.03 2.73 -17.04
C HIS A 20 -0.35 1.23 -17.13
N ASN A 21 -1.05 0.65 -16.15
CA ASN A 21 -1.52 -0.74 -16.13
C ASN A 21 -0.43 -1.82 -16.33
N ALA A 22 0.84 -1.46 -16.22
CA ALA A 22 1.97 -2.38 -16.40
C ALA A 22 2.45 -2.99 -15.07
N GLN A 23 1.62 -2.90 -14.02
CA GLN A 23 1.98 -3.29 -12.65
C GLN A 23 3.20 -2.49 -12.16
N GLY A 24 4.15 -3.14 -11.48
CA GLY A 24 5.40 -2.52 -11.07
C GLY A 24 5.23 -1.60 -9.86
N ASN A 25 5.79 -0.40 -9.95
CA ASN A 25 5.70 0.65 -8.92
C ASN A 25 4.27 1.19 -8.67
N GLN A 26 3.28 0.74 -9.46
CA GLN A 26 1.85 1.05 -9.27
C GLN A 26 1.02 -0.16 -8.83
N GLU A 27 1.65 -1.32 -8.60
CA GLU A 27 0.96 -2.51 -8.09
C GLU A 27 0.80 -2.42 -6.57
N TRP A 28 -0.41 -2.69 -6.08
CA TRP A 28 -0.73 -2.74 -4.65
C TRP A 28 -1.60 -3.95 -4.35
N ARG A 29 -1.35 -4.58 -3.20
CA ARG A 29 -2.17 -5.68 -2.69
C ARG A 29 -2.69 -5.33 -1.32
N TYR A 30 -4.01 -5.36 -1.15
CA TYR A 30 -4.61 -5.15 0.15
C TYR A 30 -4.72 -6.48 0.90
N ARG A 31 -3.92 -6.65 1.96
CA ARG A 31 -3.94 -7.83 2.84
C ARG A 31 -5.12 -7.71 3.81
N VAL A 32 -6.19 -8.47 3.52
CA VAL A 32 -7.45 -8.37 4.27
C VAL A 32 -7.29 -8.65 5.76
N ASP A 33 -6.48 -9.66 6.11
CA ASP A 33 -6.38 -10.12 7.50
C ASP A 33 -5.57 -9.13 8.37
N SER A 34 -4.47 -8.57 7.86
CA SER A 34 -3.67 -7.55 8.56
C SER A 34 -4.15 -6.11 8.32
N LYS A 35 -5.06 -5.90 7.37
CA LYS A 35 -5.58 -4.60 6.91
C LYS A 35 -4.49 -3.68 6.36
N GLN A 36 -3.47 -4.23 5.71
CA GLN A 36 -2.35 -3.47 5.18
C GLN A 36 -2.42 -3.33 3.66
N LEU A 37 -1.93 -2.19 3.15
CA LEU A 37 -1.62 -2.00 1.74
C LEU A 37 -0.15 -2.37 1.51
N TYR A 38 0.06 -3.53 0.90
CA TYR A 38 1.36 -4.10 0.59
C TYR A 38 1.78 -3.76 -0.84
N HIS A 39 3.02 -3.31 -1.02
CA HIS A 39 3.61 -3.02 -2.32
C HIS A 39 4.57 -4.18 -2.69
N PRO A 40 4.16 -5.11 -3.57
CA PRO A 40 4.90 -6.35 -3.83
C PRO A 40 6.30 -6.11 -4.41
N VAL A 41 6.48 -5.05 -5.19
CA VAL A 41 7.79 -4.74 -5.82
C VAL A 41 8.85 -4.31 -4.81
N SER A 42 8.46 -3.64 -3.72
CA SER A 42 9.42 -3.22 -2.68
C SER A 42 9.42 -4.13 -1.46
N GLY A 43 8.39 -4.95 -1.27
CA GLY A 43 8.21 -5.72 -0.04
C GLY A 43 7.77 -4.88 1.17
N LEU A 44 7.40 -3.62 0.96
CA LEU A 44 7.04 -2.66 2.02
C LEU A 44 5.53 -2.43 2.09
N CYS A 45 5.07 -1.85 3.19
CA CYS A 45 3.68 -1.49 3.42
C CYS A 45 3.50 0.03 3.45
N LEU A 46 2.29 0.49 3.10
CA LEU A 46 1.88 1.89 3.26
C LEU A 46 1.74 2.20 4.74
N ASP A 47 2.47 3.21 5.18
CA ASP A 47 2.42 3.79 6.52
C ASP A 47 2.06 5.28 6.43
N CYS A 48 1.67 5.88 7.55
CA CYS A 48 1.38 7.30 7.61
C CYS A 48 1.91 7.96 8.88
N ASP A 49 2.21 9.24 8.76
CA ASP A 49 2.42 10.15 9.87
C ASP A 49 1.31 11.22 9.83
N PRO A 50 0.29 11.13 10.70
CA PRO A 50 -0.81 12.07 10.73
C PRO A 50 -0.40 13.49 11.13
N GLU A 51 0.65 13.64 11.95
CA GLU A 51 1.13 14.95 12.41
C GLU A 51 1.81 15.70 11.27
N ARG A 52 2.64 14.98 10.50
CA ARG A 52 3.33 15.52 9.32
C ARG A 52 2.46 15.52 8.06
N LYS A 53 1.32 14.83 8.09
CA LYS A 53 0.41 14.62 6.95
C LYS A 53 1.10 13.90 5.79
N GLU A 54 1.90 12.90 6.13
CA GLU A 54 2.70 12.14 5.16
C GLU A 54 2.19 10.71 5.04
N ILE A 55 2.31 10.16 3.83
CA ILE A 55 2.19 8.73 3.55
C ILE A 55 3.48 8.25 2.92
N TYR A 56 4.00 7.13 3.40
CA TYR A 56 5.32 6.65 3.02
C TYR A 56 5.42 5.14 3.14
N MET A 57 6.46 4.57 2.54
CA MET A 57 6.73 3.14 2.61
C MET A 57 7.51 2.78 3.86
N SER A 58 7.08 1.74 4.58
CA SER A 58 7.75 1.25 5.78
C SER A 58 7.78 -0.27 5.82
N GLN A 59 8.58 -0.82 6.75
CA GLN A 59 8.56 -2.26 7.03
C GLN A 59 7.15 -2.66 7.44
N CYS A 60 6.60 -3.72 6.83
CA CYS A 60 5.28 -4.22 7.22
C CYS A 60 5.31 -4.75 8.66
N ASP A 61 4.40 -4.27 9.51
CA ASP A 61 4.23 -4.70 10.89
C ASP A 61 2.73 -4.67 11.27
N ASP A 62 2.18 -5.84 11.62
CA ASP A 62 0.76 -6.02 11.97
C ASP A 62 0.40 -5.39 13.32
N GLY A 63 1.39 -5.06 14.15
CA GLY A 63 1.24 -4.35 15.41
C GLY A 63 1.07 -2.84 15.23
N ILE A 64 1.51 -2.27 14.10
CA ILE A 64 1.50 -0.83 13.87
C ILE A 64 0.13 -0.35 13.37
N GLN A 65 -0.48 0.58 14.10
CA GLN A 65 -1.81 1.09 13.79
C GLN A 65 -1.84 2.01 12.56
N SER A 66 -0.78 2.78 12.30
CA SER A 66 -0.66 3.68 11.14
C SER A 66 -0.51 2.95 9.80
N GLN A 67 -0.27 1.63 9.84
CA GLN A 67 -0.26 0.76 8.66
C GLN A 67 -1.60 0.06 8.38
N LYS A 68 -2.64 0.32 9.19
CA LYS A 68 -3.95 -0.32 9.07
C LYS A 68 -4.94 0.58 8.34
N TRP A 69 -5.31 0.17 7.13
CA TRP A 69 -6.17 0.92 6.23
C TRP A 69 -7.53 0.23 6.12
N ILE A 70 -8.63 0.95 6.40
CA ILE A 70 -9.98 0.37 6.38
C ILE A 70 -10.77 0.95 5.21
N TRP A 71 -11.20 0.07 4.31
CA TRP A 71 -12.08 0.43 3.20
C TRP A 71 -13.54 0.44 3.64
N GLN A 72 -14.29 1.49 3.28
CA GLN A 72 -15.71 1.59 3.61
C GLN A 72 -16.56 0.49 2.94
N LYS A 73 -16.18 0.11 1.71
CA LYS A 73 -16.84 -0.94 0.92
C LYS A 73 -15.76 -1.82 0.32
N MET A 74 -15.86 -3.13 0.53
CA MET A 74 -14.89 -4.10 0.02
C MET A 74 -15.56 -5.44 -0.21
N ASP A 75 -15.31 -6.04 -1.37
CA ASP A 75 -15.55 -7.46 -1.61
C ASP A 75 -14.29 -8.24 -1.20
N ALA A 76 -14.32 -8.82 0.00
CA ALA A 76 -13.19 -9.58 0.52
C ALA A 76 -12.84 -10.81 -0.33
N ASN A 77 -13.84 -11.42 -0.98
CA ASN A 77 -13.60 -12.60 -1.82
C ASN A 77 -12.89 -12.20 -3.12
N ALA A 78 -13.30 -11.08 -3.73
CA ALA A 78 -12.63 -10.56 -4.91
C ALA A 78 -11.18 -10.17 -4.59
N VAL A 79 -10.92 -9.49 -3.46
CA VAL A 79 -9.57 -9.07 -3.07
C VAL A 79 -8.66 -10.27 -2.81
N LYS A 80 -9.14 -11.30 -2.12
CA LYS A 80 -8.34 -12.50 -1.82
C LYS A 80 -7.90 -13.23 -3.10
N LYS A 81 -8.74 -13.27 -4.14
CA LYS A 81 -8.39 -13.87 -5.44
C LYS A 81 -7.28 -13.15 -6.21
N ILE A 82 -7.02 -11.87 -5.91
CA ILE A 82 -6.00 -11.05 -6.60
C ILE A 82 -4.62 -11.22 -5.91
N GLN A 83 -4.56 -11.94 -4.78
CA GLN A 83 -3.33 -12.17 -4.05
C GLN A 83 -2.56 -13.44 -4.49
N ASP A 84 -3.25 -14.36 -5.17
CA ASP A 84 -2.71 -15.58 -5.78
C ASP A 84 -2.01 -15.26 -7.13
#